data_AF-A0A5S6Q9N5-F1
#
_entry.id   AF-A0A5S6Q9N5-F1
#
_cell.length_a   1.000
_cell.length_b   1.000
_cell.length_c   1.000
_cell.angle_alpha   90.00
_cell.angle_beta   90.00
_cell.angle_gamma   90.00
#
_symmetry.space_group_name_H-M   'P 1'
#
loop_
_entity.id
_entity.type
_entity.pdbx_description
1 polymer ?
#
loop_
_entity_poly.entity_id
_entity_poly.type
_entity_poly.pdbx_seq_one_letter_code
_entity_poly.pdbx_strand_id
1 'polypeptide(L)'
;MNESSLSALSPEKLPRDITDVIQSIQVALLVLAFVAIATSFAVLLVILKSKALRNRYFVTMISMSINDLLTGISYFVLELCNLVAGVEDQKPDYTCCSKSGLLSFCNNNALMSAVALSVDRTVAVCHPLFYRNVSIYKFHVPLMFLSTSYSVALSLVIGVQGYGKPIAFNRCGPELCWNSWFAVHTLQHLNMVLAFSIFFLNLSVIVYSRYTAKKYQRRNLIQLFHIKYDEQTRVMKTLTWVTLVVVTLQIVGRIMRLMSLQAENEITYTLFYNSFHISTTLNAALNFFVVALTSVAFRAALKDIFIQSSVVSPF
;
A
#
# COMPACT_ATOMS: atom_id res chain seq x y z
N MET A 1 -22.94 -3.54 19.06
CA MET A 1 -23.17 -2.33 19.87
C MET A 1 -24.24 -1.51 19.16
N ASN A 2 -25.43 -1.37 19.74
CA ASN A 2 -26.60 -0.74 19.10
C ASN A 2 -26.39 0.78 18.98
N GLU A 3 -26.97 1.39 17.94
CA GLU A 3 -26.98 2.86 17.68
C GLU A 3 -27.39 3.70 18.91
N SER A 4 -28.16 3.12 19.83
CA SER A 4 -28.65 3.79 21.04
C SER A 4 -27.62 3.98 22.15
N SER A 5 -26.46 3.32 22.10
CA SER A 5 -25.39 3.50 23.10
C SER A 5 -24.28 4.45 22.66
N LEU A 6 -24.35 5.03 21.45
CA LEU A 6 -23.37 6.01 20.95
C LEU A 6 -23.84 7.47 21.12
N SER A 7 -25.13 7.68 21.41
CA SER A 7 -25.77 9.00 21.49
C SER A 7 -25.83 9.60 22.89
N ALA A 8 -25.31 8.92 23.92
CA ALA A 8 -25.37 9.38 25.30
C ALA A 8 -24.03 9.16 26.00
N LEU A 9 -23.02 9.97 25.68
CA LEU A 9 -21.96 10.26 26.63
C LEU A 9 -21.32 11.62 26.30
N SER A 10 -21.46 12.53 27.27
CA SER A 10 -20.88 13.87 27.32
C SER A 10 -19.34 13.82 27.14
N PRO A 11 -18.68 14.88 26.64
CA PRO A 11 -17.24 14.86 26.37
C PRO A 11 -16.49 14.86 27.70
N GLU A 12 -16.11 13.67 28.15
CA GLU A 12 -15.11 13.52 29.20
C GLU A 12 -13.82 14.17 28.67
N LYS A 13 -13.32 15.18 29.39
CA LYS A 13 -12.06 15.87 29.06
C LYS A 13 -10.98 14.81 28.89
N LEU A 14 -10.54 14.61 27.66
CA LEU A 14 -9.49 13.65 27.35
C LEU A 14 -8.23 14.00 28.19
N PRO A 15 -7.62 13.04 28.92
CA PRO A 15 -6.41 13.28 29.70
C PRO A 15 -5.32 13.95 28.84
N ARG A 16 -4.57 14.89 29.43
CA ARG A 16 -3.49 15.63 28.73
C ARG A 16 -2.48 14.68 28.07
N ASP A 17 -2.08 13.61 28.77
CA ASP A 17 -1.14 12.61 28.27
C ASP A 17 -1.62 11.94 26.97
N ILE A 18 -2.93 11.73 26.81
CA ILE A 18 -3.51 11.09 25.61
C ILE A 18 -3.54 12.07 24.44
N THR A 19 -3.78 13.36 24.71
CA THR A 19 -3.74 14.40 23.69
C THR A 19 -2.34 14.54 23.10
N ASP A 20 -1.31 14.51 23.95
CA ASP A 20 0.09 14.57 23.53
C ASP A 20 0.50 13.36 22.67
N VAL A 21 -0.01 12.16 23.01
CA VAL A 21 0.20 10.94 22.20
C VAL A 21 -0.47 11.05 20.84
N ILE A 22 -1.71 11.54 20.77
CA ILE A 22 -2.42 11.73 19.49
C ILE A 22 -1.69 12.73 18.60
N GLN A 23 -1.25 13.87 19.16
CA GLN A 23 -0.47 14.86 18.42
C GLN A 23 0.86 14.29 17.92
N SER A 24 1.55 13.50 18.75
CA SER A 24 2.79 12.82 18.34
C SER A 24 2.56 11.87 17.15
N ILE A 25 1.44 11.14 17.15
CA ILE A 25 1.04 10.27 16.05
C ILE A 25 0.72 11.08 14.79
N GLN A 26 0.00 12.20 14.89
CA GLN A 26 -0.29 13.07 13.76
C GLN A 26 0.98 13.63 13.12
N VAL A 27 1.93 14.09 13.93
CA VAL A 27 3.25 14.56 13.44
C VAL A 27 4.00 13.41 12.74
N ALA A 28 4.01 12.22 13.33
CA ALA A 28 4.63 11.05 12.71
C ALA A 28 3.99 10.70 11.35
N LEU A 29 2.66 10.72 11.26
CA LEU A 29 1.91 10.52 10.01
C LEU A 29 2.27 11.57 8.97
N LEU A 30 2.33 12.84 9.36
CA LEU A 30 2.68 13.95 8.46
C LEU A 30 4.10 13.80 7.90
N VAL A 31 5.07 13.43 8.74
CA VAL A 31 6.45 13.15 8.31
C VAL A 31 6.50 11.95 7.37
N LEU A 32 5.84 10.85 7.73
CA LEU A 32 5.78 9.65 6.87
C LEU A 32 5.10 9.94 5.53
N ALA A 33 4.04 10.75 5.53
CA ALA A 33 3.34 11.16 4.33
C ALA A 33 4.23 12.00 3.41
N PHE A 34 5.00 12.95 3.97
CA PHE A 34 5.99 13.71 3.22
C PHE A 34 7.08 12.81 2.62
N VAL A 35 7.60 11.84 3.40
CA VAL A 35 8.56 10.85 2.89
C VAL A 35 7.96 10.02 1.77
N ALA A 36 6.71 9.58 1.88
CA ALA A 36 6.01 8.86 0.82
C ALA A 36 5.89 9.72 -0.46
N ILE A 37 5.51 10.99 -0.35
CA ILE A 37 5.45 11.91 -1.50
C ILE A 37 6.82 12.02 -2.18
N ALA A 38 7.87 12.34 -1.41
CA ALA A 38 9.20 12.55 -1.95
C ALA A 38 9.76 11.29 -2.63
N THR A 39 9.60 10.13 -1.98
CA THR A 39 10.13 8.86 -2.48
C THR A 39 9.34 8.34 -3.69
N SER A 40 8.01 8.38 -3.67
CA SER A 40 7.17 7.99 -4.81
C SER A 40 7.39 8.89 -6.03
N PHE A 41 7.55 10.20 -5.81
CA PHE A 41 7.91 11.12 -6.89
C PHE A 41 9.28 10.80 -7.48
N ALA A 42 10.28 10.49 -6.65
CA ALA A 42 11.60 10.06 -7.11
C ALA A 42 11.53 8.76 -7.94
N VAL A 43 10.73 7.76 -7.53
CA VAL A 43 10.52 6.54 -8.34
C VAL A 43 9.96 6.90 -9.72
N LEU A 44 8.91 7.72 -9.76
CA LEU A 44 8.29 8.13 -11.03
C LEU A 44 9.29 8.83 -11.94
N LEU A 45 10.08 9.77 -11.43
CA LEU A 45 11.12 10.45 -12.20
C LEU A 45 12.15 9.46 -12.77
N VAL A 46 12.64 8.54 -11.94
CA VAL A 46 13.64 7.54 -12.35
C VAL A 46 13.10 6.63 -13.45
N ILE A 47 11.87 6.12 -13.31
CA ILE A 47 11.25 5.24 -14.30
C ILE A 47 10.94 5.99 -15.60
N LEU A 48 10.46 7.22 -15.52
CA LEU A 48 10.10 8.01 -16.71
C LEU A 48 11.35 8.40 -17.53
N LYS A 49 12.44 8.76 -16.86
CA LYS A 49 13.71 9.18 -17.50
C LYS A 49 14.54 7.99 -17.97
N SER A 50 14.58 6.88 -17.23
CA SER A 50 15.42 5.74 -17.58
C SER A 50 14.73 4.79 -18.57
N LYS A 51 15.22 4.76 -19.82
CA LYS A 51 14.78 3.76 -20.81
C LYS A 51 15.12 2.33 -20.37
N ALA A 52 16.20 2.15 -19.60
CA ALA A 52 16.64 0.84 -19.11
C ALA A 52 15.64 0.19 -18.13
N LEU A 53 14.79 1.00 -17.48
CA LEU A 53 13.78 0.51 -16.53
C LEU A 53 12.42 0.22 -17.17
N ARG A 54 12.24 0.51 -18.47
CA ARG A 54 11.01 0.24 -19.24
C ARG A 54 10.91 -1.24 -19.64
N ASN A 55 11.00 -2.12 -18.64
CA ASN A 55 10.78 -3.56 -18.69
C ASN A 55 9.29 -3.85 -18.44
N ARG A 56 8.73 -4.98 -18.90
CA ARG A 56 7.41 -5.54 -18.52
C ARG A 56 6.84 -5.14 -17.13
N TYR A 57 7.64 -5.04 -16.06
CA TYR A 57 7.20 -4.61 -14.71
C TYR A 57 6.97 -3.09 -14.54
N PHE A 58 7.30 -2.26 -15.53
CA PHE A 58 7.29 -0.79 -15.45
C PHE A 58 5.90 -0.23 -15.17
N VAL A 59 4.86 -0.81 -15.78
CA VAL A 59 3.47 -0.35 -15.62
C VAL A 59 3.02 -0.51 -14.17
N THR A 60 3.32 -1.66 -13.55
CA THR A 60 2.94 -1.88 -12.16
C THR A 60 3.75 -1.04 -11.19
N MET A 61 5.05 -0.83 -11.46
CA MET A 61 5.85 0.10 -10.66
C MET A 61 5.30 1.53 -10.74
N ILE A 62 4.89 1.99 -11.92
CA ILE A 62 4.23 3.30 -12.08
C ILE A 62 2.91 3.33 -11.32
N SER A 63 2.05 2.32 -11.49
CA SER A 63 0.75 2.27 -10.82
C SER A 63 0.87 2.28 -9.29
N MET A 64 1.81 1.51 -8.73
CA MET A 64 2.09 1.54 -7.29
C MET A 64 2.63 2.89 -6.85
N SER A 65 3.57 3.47 -7.60
CA SER A 65 4.14 4.78 -7.25
C SER A 65 3.11 5.90 -7.31
N ILE A 66 2.15 5.84 -8.25
CA ILE A 66 1.02 6.77 -8.30
C ILE A 66 0.12 6.57 -7.08
N ASN A 67 -0.18 5.33 -6.71
CA ASN A 67 -0.96 5.04 -5.51
C ASN A 67 -0.28 5.54 -4.23
N ASP A 68 1.02 5.30 -4.09
CA ASP A 68 1.81 5.71 -2.93
C ASP A 68 1.92 7.24 -2.86
N LEU A 69 2.09 7.91 -4.01
CA LEU A 69 2.05 9.37 -4.11
C LEU A 69 0.67 9.93 -3.69
N LEU A 70 -0.42 9.33 -4.19
CA LEU A 70 -1.78 9.72 -3.82
C LEU A 70 -2.03 9.49 -2.33
N THR A 71 -1.52 8.37 -1.78
CA THR A 71 -1.58 8.05 -0.35
C THR A 71 -0.88 9.13 0.46
N GLY A 72 0.38 9.45 0.10
CA GLY A 72 1.16 10.49 0.75
C GLY A 72 0.49 11.86 0.70
N ILE A 73 0.00 12.29 -0.46
CA ILE A 73 -0.72 13.59 -0.60
C ILE A 73 -1.98 13.60 0.27
N SER A 74 -2.76 12.52 0.27
CA SER A 74 -4.01 12.43 1.03
C SER A 74 -3.76 12.56 2.53
N TYR A 75 -2.83 11.78 3.09
CA TYR A 75 -2.49 11.87 4.51
C TYR A 75 -1.82 13.19 4.86
N PHE A 76 -0.94 13.72 4.01
CA PHE A 76 -0.28 15.01 4.28
C PHE A 76 -1.29 16.15 4.40
N VAL A 77 -2.23 16.26 3.45
CA VAL A 77 -3.26 17.30 3.48
C VAL A 77 -4.18 17.13 4.68
N LEU A 78 -4.63 15.89 4.97
CA LEU A 78 -5.53 15.62 6.09
C LEU A 78 -4.88 15.95 7.43
N GLU A 79 -3.67 15.47 7.69
CA GLU A 79 -3.00 15.72 8.97
C GLU A 79 -2.57 17.17 9.13
N LEU A 80 -2.19 17.85 8.04
CA LEU A 80 -1.90 19.28 8.08
C LEU A 80 -3.16 20.08 8.44
N CYS A 81 -4.31 19.76 7.85
CA CYS A 81 -5.58 20.37 8.22
C CYS A 81 -5.94 20.11 9.68
N ASN A 82 -5.72 18.89 10.18
CA ASN A 82 -6.00 18.53 11.58
C ASN A 82 -5.13 19.32 12.56
N LEU A 83 -3.85 19.47 12.24
CA LEU A 83 -2.89 20.18 13.08
C LEU A 83 -3.17 21.69 13.11
N VAL A 84 -3.64 22.26 12.00
CA VAL A 84 -4.00 23.69 11.91
C VAL A 84 -5.37 24.00 12.51
N ALA A 85 -6.35 23.11 12.34
CA ALA A 85 -7.72 23.32 12.85
C ALA A 85 -7.83 23.25 14.37
N GLY A 86 -6.83 22.67 15.05
CA GLY A 86 -6.85 22.44 16.49
C GLY A 86 -7.87 21.36 16.89
N VAL A 87 -7.77 20.88 18.13
CA VAL A 87 -8.60 19.77 18.65
C VAL A 87 -10.05 20.21 18.96
N GLU A 88 -10.34 21.51 18.94
CA GLU A 88 -11.60 22.08 19.46
C GLU A 88 -12.74 22.21 18.44
N ASP A 89 -12.50 22.06 17.14
CA ASP A 89 -13.56 22.27 16.14
C ASP A 89 -14.36 20.98 15.86
N GLN A 90 -15.32 20.66 16.74
CA GLN A 90 -16.37 19.65 16.52
C GLN A 90 -17.40 20.09 15.45
N LYS A 91 -16.98 20.83 14.44
CA LYS A 91 -17.89 21.24 13.36
C LYS A 91 -18.23 20.02 12.49
N PRO A 92 -19.51 19.86 12.09
CA PRO A 92 -19.91 18.79 11.19
C PRO A 92 -19.17 18.93 9.85
N ASP A 93 -18.47 17.88 9.43
CA ASP A 93 -17.75 17.85 8.14
C ASP A 93 -18.56 17.05 7.11
N TYR A 94 -19.23 17.75 6.21
CA TYR A 94 -19.99 17.14 5.11
C TYR A 94 -19.11 16.42 4.07
N THR A 95 -17.80 16.65 4.08
CA THR A 95 -16.83 16.04 3.16
C THR A 95 -16.08 14.85 3.77
N CYS A 96 -16.35 14.53 5.04
CA CYS A 96 -15.71 13.42 5.76
C CYS A 96 -15.77 12.11 4.97
N CYS A 97 -16.94 11.72 4.47
CA CYS A 97 -17.07 10.44 3.77
C CYS A 97 -16.35 10.39 2.42
N SER A 98 -16.18 11.52 1.75
CA SER A 98 -15.33 11.61 0.55
C SER A 98 -13.86 11.41 0.90
N LYS A 99 -13.38 12.03 1.99
CA LYS A 99 -12.01 11.86 2.50
C LYS A 99 -11.75 10.41 2.92
N SER A 100 -12.68 9.81 3.67
CA SER A 100 -12.62 8.40 4.09
C SER A 100 -12.64 7.43 2.88
N GLY A 101 -13.46 7.73 1.87
CA GLY A 101 -13.47 6.99 0.61
C GLY A 101 -12.11 7.04 -0.10
N LEU A 102 -11.44 8.19 -0.14
CA LEU A 102 -10.11 8.33 -0.74
C LEU A 102 -9.04 7.54 0.02
N LEU A 103 -9.07 7.56 1.35
CA LEU A 103 -8.15 6.75 2.17
C LEU A 103 -8.41 5.24 1.99
N SER A 104 -9.68 4.84 1.88
CA SER A 104 -10.09 3.47 1.58
C SER A 104 -9.58 3.03 0.20
N PHE A 105 -9.67 3.91 -0.80
CA PHE A 105 -9.12 3.67 -2.14
C PHE A 105 -7.63 3.36 -2.07
N CYS A 106 -6.85 4.27 -1.47
CA CYS A 106 -5.40 4.17 -1.37
C CYS A 106 -4.96 2.84 -0.71
N ASN A 107 -5.63 2.48 0.39
CA ASN A 107 -5.31 1.26 1.13
C ASN A 107 -5.71 -0.03 0.36
N ASN A 108 -6.92 -0.07 -0.21
CA ASN A 108 -7.38 -1.25 -0.96
C ASN A 108 -6.61 -1.43 -2.26
N ASN A 109 -6.28 -0.34 -2.95
CA ASN A 109 -5.51 -0.38 -4.19
C ASN A 109 -4.06 -0.82 -3.95
N ALA A 110 -3.46 -0.50 -2.79
CA ALA A 110 -2.18 -1.05 -2.38
C ALA A 110 -2.24 -2.58 -2.21
N LEU A 111 -3.27 -3.10 -1.54
CA LEU A 111 -3.47 -4.56 -1.39
C LEU A 111 -3.71 -5.25 -2.74
N MET A 112 -4.60 -4.70 -3.57
CA MET A 112 -4.92 -5.29 -4.87
C MET A 112 -3.76 -5.20 -5.86
N SER A 113 -2.91 -4.16 -5.76
CA SER A 113 -1.65 -4.09 -6.50
C SER A 113 -0.68 -5.19 -6.05
N ALA A 114 -0.65 -5.53 -4.76
CA ALA A 114 0.12 -6.68 -4.26
C ALA A 114 -0.46 -8.02 -4.77
N VAL A 115 -1.78 -8.17 -4.86
CA VAL A 115 -2.44 -9.33 -5.50
C VAL A 115 -1.96 -9.47 -6.95
N ALA A 116 -2.05 -8.39 -7.74
CA ALA A 116 -1.65 -8.39 -9.14
C ALA A 116 -0.18 -8.79 -9.31
N LEU A 117 0.72 -8.24 -8.48
CA LEU A 117 2.14 -8.62 -8.47
C LEU A 117 2.38 -10.09 -8.12
N SER A 118 1.65 -10.64 -7.15
CA SER A 118 1.83 -12.03 -6.73
C SER A 118 1.29 -13.03 -7.75
N VAL A 119 0.17 -12.71 -8.41
CA VAL A 119 -0.35 -13.50 -9.54
C VAL A 119 0.64 -13.46 -10.70
N ASP A 120 1.10 -12.28 -11.10
CA ASP A 120 2.06 -12.09 -12.19
C ASP A 120 3.32 -12.96 -12.00
N ARG A 121 3.87 -12.97 -10.78
CA ARG A 121 5.04 -13.80 -10.44
C ARG A 121 4.76 -15.28 -10.40
N THR A 122 3.61 -15.68 -9.85
CA THR A 122 3.24 -17.09 -9.82
C THR A 122 3.16 -17.64 -11.24
N VAL A 123 2.58 -16.88 -12.17
CA VAL A 123 2.53 -17.23 -13.60
C VAL A 123 3.93 -17.26 -14.21
N ALA A 124 4.79 -16.29 -13.90
CA ALA A 124 6.17 -16.25 -14.41
C ALA A 124 7.00 -17.47 -13.97
N VAL A 125 6.85 -17.94 -12.71
CA VAL A 125 7.57 -19.12 -12.21
C VAL A 125 6.99 -20.42 -12.76
N CYS A 126 5.66 -20.58 -12.68
CA CYS A 126 5.01 -21.85 -13.02
C CYS A 126 4.92 -22.07 -14.53
N HIS A 127 4.76 -21.00 -15.31
CA HIS A 127 4.56 -21.06 -16.76
C HIS A 127 5.43 -20.06 -17.53
N PRO A 128 6.78 -20.20 -17.49
CA PRO A 128 7.71 -19.23 -18.07
C PRO A 128 7.59 -19.08 -19.60
N LEU A 129 7.24 -20.17 -20.31
CA LEU A 129 7.07 -20.14 -21.78
C LEU A 129 5.82 -19.33 -22.18
N PHE A 130 4.71 -19.53 -21.46
CA PHE A 130 3.50 -18.74 -21.65
C PHE A 130 3.77 -17.27 -21.33
N TYR A 131 4.40 -17.01 -20.18
CA TYR A 131 4.72 -15.65 -19.74
C TYR A 131 5.60 -14.89 -20.75
N ARG A 132 6.55 -15.57 -21.41
CA ARG A 132 7.39 -14.95 -22.44
C ARG A 132 6.61 -14.57 -23.70
N ASN A 133 5.69 -15.43 -24.13
CA ASN A 133 4.95 -15.28 -25.39
C ASN A 133 3.76 -14.33 -25.28
N VAL A 134 3.21 -14.13 -24.08
CA VAL A 134 2.11 -13.19 -23.86
C VAL A 134 2.63 -11.76 -23.79
N SER A 135 1.93 -10.85 -24.47
CA SER A 135 2.25 -9.42 -24.46
C SER A 135 1.76 -8.76 -23.16
N ILE A 136 2.46 -7.69 -22.75
CA ILE A 136 2.17 -6.91 -21.53
C ILE A 136 0.71 -6.43 -21.54
N TYR A 137 0.24 -5.92 -22.69
CA TYR A 137 -1.10 -5.37 -22.86
C TYR A 137 -2.23 -6.39 -22.74
N LYS A 138 -1.95 -7.68 -22.97
CA LYS A 138 -2.97 -8.73 -22.92
C LYS A 138 -3.14 -9.35 -21.53
N PHE A 139 -2.16 -9.19 -20.65
CA PHE A 139 -2.17 -9.83 -19.32
C PHE A 139 -1.99 -8.85 -18.17
N HIS A 140 -0.93 -8.04 -18.21
CA HIS A 140 -0.54 -7.20 -17.08
C HIS A 140 -1.44 -5.96 -16.94
N VAL A 141 -1.76 -5.29 -18.05
CA VAL A 141 -2.63 -4.10 -18.04
C VAL A 141 -4.06 -4.44 -17.58
N PRO A 142 -4.73 -5.49 -18.11
CA PRO A 142 -6.05 -5.89 -17.62
C PRO A 142 -6.05 -6.28 -16.14
N LEU A 143 -5.01 -6.97 -15.66
CA LEU A 143 -4.88 -7.36 -14.25
C LEU A 143 -4.82 -6.14 -13.33
N MET A 144 -4.02 -5.13 -13.69
CA MET A 144 -3.95 -3.87 -12.95
C MET A 144 -5.26 -3.08 -13.03
N PHE A 145 -5.89 -3.05 -14.20
CA PHE A 145 -7.18 -2.40 -14.38
C PHE A 145 -8.27 -3.02 -13.49
N LEU A 146 -8.35 -4.36 -13.42
CA LEU A 146 -9.29 -5.06 -12.53
C LEU A 146 -9.02 -4.77 -11.05
N SER A 147 -7.74 -4.79 -10.65
CA SER A 147 -7.28 -4.46 -9.30
C SER A 147 -7.70 -3.04 -8.87
N THR A 148 -7.45 -2.04 -9.72
CA THR A 148 -7.82 -0.66 -9.44
C THR A 148 -9.33 -0.45 -9.51
N SER A 149 -10.02 -1.09 -10.46
CA SER A 149 -11.48 -0.99 -10.59
C SER A 149 -12.21 -1.50 -9.34
N TYR A 150 -11.73 -2.60 -8.75
CA TYR A 150 -12.26 -3.10 -7.47
C TYR A 150 -12.12 -2.06 -6.36
N SER A 151 -10.96 -1.41 -6.27
CA SER A 151 -10.67 -0.41 -5.24
C SER A 151 -11.48 0.87 -5.44
N VAL A 152 -11.67 1.31 -6.69
CA VAL A 152 -12.54 2.44 -7.05
C VAL A 152 -13.98 2.13 -6.68
N ALA A 153 -14.50 0.95 -7.03
CA ALA A 153 -15.88 0.55 -6.76
C ALA A 153 -16.21 0.62 -5.26
N LEU A 154 -15.34 0.06 -4.41
CA LEU A 154 -15.53 0.12 -2.95
C LEU A 154 -15.51 1.55 -2.41
N SER A 155 -14.62 2.38 -2.94
CA SER A 155 -14.45 3.77 -2.48
C SER A 155 -15.62 4.65 -2.91
N LEU A 156 -16.16 4.41 -4.11
CA LEU A 156 -17.38 5.04 -4.59
C LEU A 156 -18.58 4.69 -3.72
N VAL A 157 -18.73 3.43 -3.30
CA VAL A 157 -19.83 3.02 -2.40
C VAL A 157 -19.77 3.80 -1.08
N ILE A 158 -18.58 3.95 -0.49
CA ILE A 158 -18.38 4.73 0.75
C ILE A 158 -18.74 6.21 0.52
N GLY A 159 -18.29 6.81 -0.59
CA GLY A 159 -18.54 8.21 -0.90
C GLY A 159 -20.01 8.52 -1.20
N VAL A 160 -20.69 7.68 -1.99
CA VAL A 160 -22.08 7.86 -2.41
C VAL A 160 -23.04 7.64 -1.25
N GLN A 161 -22.86 6.57 -0.46
CA GLN A 161 -23.74 6.29 0.68
C GLN A 161 -23.52 7.24 1.86
N GLY A 162 -22.32 7.80 1.96
CA GLY A 162 -21.97 8.81 2.98
C GLY A 162 -22.24 10.25 2.56
N TYR A 163 -22.78 10.50 1.36
CA TYR A 163 -22.91 11.85 0.82
C TYR A 163 -23.83 12.73 1.67
N GLY A 164 -23.34 13.91 2.07
CA GLY A 164 -24.11 14.91 2.82
C GLY A 164 -24.39 14.57 4.28
N LYS A 165 -23.83 13.49 4.83
CA LYS A 165 -24.00 13.15 6.25
C LYS A 165 -23.16 14.08 7.13
N PRO A 166 -23.75 14.77 8.13
CA PRO A 166 -23.01 15.61 9.06
C PRO A 166 -22.30 14.74 10.09
N ILE A 167 -21.08 14.30 9.77
CA ILE A 167 -20.24 13.50 10.67
C ILE A 167 -19.09 14.38 11.14
N ALA A 168 -18.83 14.39 12.45
CA ALA A 168 -17.67 15.08 12.99
C ALA A 168 -16.39 14.45 12.43
N PHE A 169 -15.45 15.28 11.98
CA PHE A 169 -14.26 14.81 11.28
C PHE A 169 -13.43 13.81 12.11
N ASN A 170 -13.31 14.03 13.43
CA ASN A 170 -12.59 13.15 14.36
C ASN A 170 -13.20 11.74 14.51
N ARG A 171 -14.47 11.56 14.11
CA ARG A 171 -15.18 10.28 14.13
C ARG A 171 -15.41 9.73 12.73
N CYS A 172 -14.70 10.27 11.73
CA CYS A 172 -14.90 9.89 10.34
C CYS A 172 -14.33 8.50 10.02
N GLY A 173 -15.21 7.50 9.99
CA GLY A 173 -14.89 6.10 9.66
C GLY A 173 -15.77 5.54 8.54
N PRO A 174 -15.27 4.58 7.73
CA PRO A 174 -16.05 3.95 6.67
C PRO A 174 -17.34 3.25 7.17
N GLU A 175 -17.39 2.84 8.44
CA GLU A 175 -18.56 2.25 9.11
C GLU A 175 -19.75 3.21 9.18
N LEU A 176 -19.48 4.50 9.45
CA LEU A 176 -20.51 5.54 9.54
C LEU A 176 -20.93 6.00 8.14
N CYS A 177 -19.99 6.03 7.19
CA CYS A 177 -20.25 6.40 5.81
C CYS A 177 -21.08 5.35 5.06
N TRP A 178 -20.73 4.07 5.19
CA TRP A 178 -21.47 2.95 4.58
C TRP A 178 -22.78 2.64 5.33
N ASN A 179 -23.01 3.17 6.53
CA ASN A 179 -24.22 2.87 7.31
C ASN A 179 -24.44 1.36 7.58
N SER A 180 -23.36 0.58 7.56
CA SER A 180 -23.42 -0.87 7.73
C SER A 180 -22.13 -1.38 8.36
N TRP A 181 -22.21 -1.63 9.67
CA TRP A 181 -21.09 -2.19 10.41
C TRP A 181 -20.74 -3.60 9.94
N PHE A 182 -21.76 -4.42 9.63
CA PHE A 182 -21.58 -5.78 9.12
C PHE A 182 -20.83 -5.81 7.78
N ALA A 183 -21.15 -4.90 6.85
CA ALA A 183 -20.49 -4.84 5.55
C ALA A 183 -19.00 -4.47 5.69
N VAL A 184 -18.69 -3.44 6.49
CA VAL A 184 -17.30 -3.01 6.72
C VAL A 184 -16.49 -4.09 7.42
N HIS A 185 -17.06 -4.76 8.43
CA HIS A 185 -16.41 -5.86 9.11
C HIS A 185 -16.15 -7.04 8.15
N THR A 186 -17.14 -7.44 7.36
CA THR A 186 -17.02 -8.52 6.36
C THR A 186 -15.94 -8.21 5.32
N LEU A 187 -15.93 -6.98 4.79
CA LEU A 187 -14.93 -6.55 3.82
C LEU A 187 -13.52 -6.58 4.41
N GLN A 188 -13.37 -6.17 5.67
CA GLN A 188 -12.07 -6.20 6.33
C GLN A 188 -11.54 -7.63 6.53
N HIS A 189 -12.41 -8.58 6.89
CA HIS A 189 -12.04 -10.00 6.96
C HIS A 189 -11.68 -10.58 5.60
N LEU A 190 -12.46 -10.27 4.56
CA LEU A 190 -12.13 -10.70 3.19
C LEU A 190 -10.75 -10.20 2.77
N ASN A 191 -10.47 -8.91 3.00
CA ASN A 191 -9.16 -8.35 2.71
C ASN A 191 -8.03 -8.97 3.55
N MET A 192 -8.31 -9.36 4.79
CA MET A 192 -7.36 -10.06 5.65
C MET A 192 -7.02 -11.45 5.09
N VAL A 193 -8.05 -12.21 4.68
CA VAL A 193 -7.88 -13.53 4.04
C VAL A 193 -7.08 -13.39 2.73
N LEU A 194 -7.35 -12.35 1.94
CA LEU A 194 -6.58 -12.05 0.73
C LEU A 194 -5.11 -11.77 1.07
N ALA A 195 -4.83 -10.93 2.08
CA ALA A 195 -3.46 -10.63 2.49
C ALA A 195 -2.68 -11.88 2.93
N PHE A 196 -3.29 -12.76 3.74
CA PHE A 196 -2.69 -14.04 4.11
C PHE A 196 -2.48 -14.95 2.89
N SER A 197 -3.46 -15.04 2.00
CA SER A 197 -3.37 -15.85 0.78
C SER A 197 -2.18 -15.42 -0.08
N ILE A 198 -1.99 -14.10 -0.24
CA ILE A 198 -0.83 -13.52 -0.94
C ILE A 198 0.47 -13.90 -0.23
N PHE A 199 0.53 -13.79 1.10
CA PHE A 199 1.72 -14.15 1.87
C PHE A 199 2.15 -15.59 1.62
N PHE A 200 1.22 -16.54 1.73
CA PHE A 200 1.49 -17.96 1.48
C PHE A 200 1.82 -18.26 0.01
N LEU A 201 1.20 -17.58 -0.94
CA LEU A 201 1.55 -17.71 -2.36
C LEU A 201 2.99 -17.26 -2.63
N ASN A 202 3.40 -16.08 -2.13
CA ASN A 202 4.78 -15.61 -2.29
C ASN A 202 5.77 -16.57 -1.61
N LEU A 203 5.46 -17.07 -0.41
CA LEU A 203 6.30 -18.03 0.29
C LEU A 203 6.45 -19.34 -0.51
N SER A 204 5.34 -19.85 -1.05
CA SER A 204 5.33 -21.05 -1.90
C SER A 204 6.18 -20.86 -3.16
N VAL A 205 6.11 -19.69 -3.80
CA VAL A 205 6.94 -19.34 -4.96
C VAL A 205 8.43 -19.31 -4.59
N ILE A 206 8.81 -18.77 -3.42
CA ILE A 206 10.20 -18.79 -2.94
C ILE A 206 10.68 -20.23 -2.75
N VAL A 207 9.90 -21.05 -2.06
CA VAL A 207 10.23 -22.46 -1.78
C VAL A 207 10.37 -23.23 -3.08
N TYR A 208 9.41 -23.07 -4.00
CA TYR A 208 9.43 -23.71 -5.32
C TYR A 208 10.63 -23.29 -6.17
N SER A 209 10.95 -21.99 -6.20
CA SER A 209 12.11 -21.46 -6.91
C SER A 209 13.42 -22.05 -6.38
N ARG A 210 13.58 -22.12 -5.04
CA ARG A 210 14.74 -22.74 -4.39
C ARG A 210 14.83 -24.24 -4.67
N TYR A 211 13.71 -24.95 -4.61
CA TYR A 211 13.65 -26.37 -4.93
C TYR A 211 14.07 -26.64 -6.37
N THR A 212 13.54 -25.87 -7.32
CA THR A 212 13.89 -25.96 -8.73
C THR A 212 15.37 -25.69 -8.95
N ALA A 213 15.93 -24.63 -8.35
CA ALA A 213 17.36 -24.34 -8.43
C ALA A 213 18.23 -25.52 -7.94
N LYS A 214 17.90 -26.12 -6.78
CA LYS A 214 18.60 -27.31 -6.27
C LYS A 214 18.49 -28.52 -7.21
N LYS A 215 17.33 -28.73 -7.83
CA LYS A 215 17.11 -29.83 -8.79
C LYS A 215 17.99 -29.67 -10.03
N TYR A 216 18.13 -28.46 -10.57
CA TYR A 216 19.03 -28.17 -11.69
C TYR A 216 20.50 -28.29 -11.31
N GLN A 217 20.86 -27.86 -10.10
CA GLN A 217 22.22 -28.02 -9.56
C GLN A 217 22.60 -29.51 -9.46
N ARG A 218 21.72 -30.36 -8.92
CA ARG A 218 21.96 -31.82 -8.83
C ARG A 218 22.15 -32.51 -10.19
N ARG A 219 21.58 -31.94 -11.26
CA ARG A 219 21.70 -32.48 -12.62
C ARG A 219 22.90 -31.92 -13.39
N ASN A 220 23.76 -31.12 -12.76
CA ASN A 220 24.85 -30.38 -13.43
C ASN A 220 24.39 -29.48 -14.59
N LEU A 221 23.11 -29.11 -14.63
CA LEU A 221 22.51 -28.25 -15.66
C LEU A 221 22.35 -26.79 -15.18
N ILE A 222 23.25 -26.33 -14.31
CA ILE A 222 23.18 -24.99 -13.70
C ILE A 222 23.29 -23.89 -14.76
N GLN A 223 24.07 -24.11 -15.82
CA GLN A 223 24.20 -23.16 -16.93
C GLN A 223 22.88 -23.00 -17.68
N LEU A 224 22.13 -24.09 -17.90
CA LEU A 224 20.80 -24.03 -18.51
C LEU A 224 19.79 -23.31 -17.61
N PHE A 225 19.92 -23.46 -16.29
CA PHE A 225 19.15 -22.68 -15.32
C PHE A 225 19.47 -21.19 -15.40
N HIS A 226 20.75 -20.80 -15.46
CA HIS A 226 21.14 -19.40 -15.62
C HIS A 226 20.66 -18.83 -16.97
N ILE A 227 20.84 -19.54 -18.09
CA ILE A 227 20.38 -19.06 -19.41
C ILE A 227 18.85 -18.87 -19.42
N LYS A 228 18.10 -19.77 -18.76
CA LYS A 228 16.63 -19.72 -18.76
C LYS A 228 16.04 -18.79 -17.70
N TYR A 229 16.75 -18.56 -16.59
CA TYR A 229 16.20 -17.92 -15.40
C TYR A 229 17.09 -16.84 -14.77
N ASP A 230 18.33 -16.54 -15.18
CA ASP A 230 19.22 -15.65 -14.39
C ASP A 230 18.69 -14.22 -14.27
N GLU A 231 18.29 -13.62 -15.40
CA GLU A 231 17.73 -12.27 -15.43
C GLU A 231 16.34 -12.22 -14.76
N GLN A 232 15.51 -13.26 -14.97
CA GLN A 232 14.20 -13.36 -14.33
C GLN A 232 14.29 -13.63 -12.82
N THR A 233 15.22 -14.46 -12.35
CA THR A 233 15.35 -14.85 -10.94
C THR A 233 15.85 -13.71 -10.09
N ARG A 234 16.77 -12.88 -10.60
CA ARG A 234 17.28 -11.71 -9.87
C ARG A 234 16.17 -10.69 -9.66
N VAL A 235 15.45 -10.34 -10.74
CA VAL A 235 14.33 -9.40 -10.69
C VAL A 235 13.18 -9.96 -9.84
N MET A 236 12.88 -11.26 -9.94
CA MET A 236 11.85 -11.90 -9.11
C MET A 236 12.19 -11.94 -7.62
N LYS A 237 13.45 -12.19 -7.22
CA LYS A 237 13.85 -12.18 -5.80
C LYS A 237 13.64 -10.82 -5.15
N THR A 238 14.10 -9.77 -5.83
CA THR A 238 13.92 -8.37 -5.47
C THR A 238 12.45 -8.04 -5.25
N LEU A 239 11.64 -8.28 -6.28
CA LEU A 239 10.21 -8.05 -6.27
C LEU A 239 9.51 -8.87 -5.16
N THR A 240 9.94 -10.11 -4.91
CA THR A 240 9.38 -11.00 -3.87
C THR A 240 9.61 -10.48 -2.45
N TRP A 241 10.79 -9.91 -2.18
CA TRP A 241 11.01 -9.22 -0.92
C TRP A 241 10.14 -7.97 -0.77
N VAL A 242 9.95 -7.19 -1.84
CA VAL A 242 9.02 -6.04 -1.85
C VAL A 242 7.62 -6.47 -1.45
N THR A 243 7.04 -7.47 -2.12
CA THR A 243 5.68 -7.91 -1.78
C THR A 243 5.59 -8.50 -0.39
N LEU A 244 6.60 -9.21 0.09
CA LEU A 244 6.57 -9.79 1.42
C LEU A 244 6.55 -8.71 2.51
N VAL A 245 7.38 -7.68 2.38
CA VAL A 245 7.38 -6.51 3.28
C VAL A 245 6.03 -5.80 3.23
N VAL A 246 5.53 -5.51 2.02
CA VAL A 246 4.23 -4.84 1.81
C VAL A 246 3.08 -5.62 2.43
N VAL A 247 3.01 -6.92 2.17
CA VAL A 247 1.93 -7.78 2.66
C VAL A 247 2.01 -7.92 4.18
N THR A 248 3.20 -7.97 4.76
CA THR A 248 3.36 -8.03 6.23
C THR A 248 2.83 -6.75 6.88
N LEU A 249 3.16 -5.58 6.35
CA LEU A 249 2.63 -4.31 6.84
C LEU A 249 1.12 -4.19 6.66
N GLN A 250 0.59 -4.70 5.54
CA GLN A 250 -0.85 -4.77 5.29
C GLN A 250 -1.57 -5.69 6.29
N ILE A 251 -1.01 -6.86 6.62
CA ILE A 251 -1.53 -7.77 7.65
C ILE A 251 -1.57 -7.06 9.00
N VAL A 252 -0.45 -6.46 9.42
CA VAL A 252 -0.36 -5.74 10.71
C VAL A 252 -1.37 -4.60 10.77
N GLY A 253 -1.43 -3.74 9.74
CA GLY A 253 -2.39 -2.64 9.69
C GLY A 253 -3.84 -3.13 9.75
N ARG A 254 -4.17 -4.23 9.06
CA ARG A 254 -5.53 -4.77 9.05
C ARG A 254 -5.94 -5.40 10.38
N ILE A 255 -5.00 -6.00 11.11
CA ILE A 255 -5.21 -6.45 12.50
C ILE A 255 -5.50 -5.24 13.38
N MET A 256 -4.71 -4.18 13.30
CA MET A 256 -4.96 -2.93 14.04
C MET A 256 -6.36 -2.39 13.75
N ARG A 257 -6.78 -2.38 12.48
CA ARG A 257 -8.13 -1.94 12.12
C ARG A 257 -9.24 -2.85 12.65
N LEU A 258 -9.04 -4.17 12.68
CA LEU A 258 -10.02 -5.09 13.28
C LEU A 258 -10.12 -4.88 14.79
N MET A 259 -8.99 -4.71 15.46
CA MET A 259 -8.96 -4.38 16.89
C MET A 259 -9.63 -3.03 17.18
N SER A 260 -9.48 -2.02 16.30
CA SER A 260 -10.18 -0.75 16.48
C SER A 260 -11.70 -0.94 16.41
N LEU A 261 -12.20 -1.77 15.49
CA LEU A 261 -13.64 -2.04 15.37
C LEU A 261 -14.21 -2.84 16.55
N GLN A 262 -13.37 -3.57 17.28
CA GLN A 262 -13.72 -4.34 18.48
C GLN A 262 -13.49 -3.56 19.79
N ALA A 263 -12.92 -2.36 19.72
CA ALA A 263 -12.59 -1.58 20.90
C ALA A 263 -13.87 -1.09 21.61
N GLU A 264 -13.93 -1.31 22.93
CA GLU A 264 -15.03 -0.84 23.77
C GLU A 264 -14.86 0.63 24.19
N ASN A 265 -13.62 1.14 24.19
CA ASN A 265 -13.27 2.49 24.62
C ASN A 265 -12.85 3.37 23.43
N GLU A 266 -13.28 4.64 23.41
CA GLU A 266 -12.97 5.62 22.35
C GLU A 266 -11.45 5.87 22.20
N ILE A 267 -10.72 5.85 23.32
CA ILE A 267 -9.25 5.98 23.34
C ILE A 267 -8.60 4.81 22.57
N THR A 268 -9.00 3.58 22.89
CA THR A 268 -8.46 2.36 22.29
C THR A 268 -8.81 2.28 20.81
N TYR A 269 -10.04 2.67 20.44
CA TYR A 269 -10.46 2.82 19.04
C TYR A 269 -9.51 3.76 18.29
N THR A 270 -9.29 4.96 18.84
CA THR A 270 -8.48 6.01 18.21
C THR A 270 -7.02 5.57 18.04
N LEU A 271 -6.42 4.95 19.05
CA LEU A 271 -5.04 4.47 18.99
C LEU A 271 -4.85 3.40 17.92
N PHE A 272 -5.73 2.39 17.87
CA PHE A 272 -5.63 1.33 16.87
C PHE A 272 -5.96 1.82 15.45
N TYR A 273 -6.92 2.73 15.31
CA TYR A 273 -7.26 3.33 14.03
C TYR A 273 -6.11 4.17 13.46
N ASN A 274 -5.49 5.01 14.29
CA ASN A 274 -4.32 5.77 13.89
C ASN A 274 -3.10 4.87 13.62
N SER A 275 -2.92 3.78 14.37
CA SER A 275 -1.87 2.78 14.10
C SER A 275 -2.05 2.08 12.75
N PHE A 276 -3.30 1.85 12.33
CA PHE A 276 -3.62 1.38 10.98
C PHE A 276 -3.22 2.41 9.90
N HIS A 277 -3.49 3.70 10.13
CA HIS A 277 -3.04 4.77 9.24
C HIS A 277 -1.51 4.88 9.17
N ILE A 278 -0.80 4.71 10.28
CA ILE A 278 0.68 4.65 10.31
C ILE A 278 1.16 3.50 9.44
N SER A 279 0.59 2.30 9.61
CA SER A 279 0.96 1.12 8.83
C SER A 279 0.75 1.33 7.33
N THR A 280 -0.35 2.00 6.96
CA THR A 280 -0.68 2.33 5.57
C THR A 280 0.32 3.31 4.96
N THR A 281 0.64 4.39 5.68
CA THR A 281 1.56 5.43 5.21
C THR A 281 3.00 4.92 5.17
N LEU A 282 3.40 4.12 6.16
CA LEU A 282 4.69 3.45 6.21
C LEU A 282 4.87 2.49 5.03
N ASN A 283 3.82 1.77 4.65
CA ASN A 283 3.84 0.89 3.47
C ASN A 283 4.12 1.68 2.18
N ALA A 284 3.48 2.84 1.99
CA ALA A 284 3.74 3.71 0.85
C ALA A 284 5.19 4.24 0.84
N ALA A 285 5.71 4.67 1.99
CA ALA A 285 7.09 5.17 2.11
C ALA A 285 8.14 4.07 1.87
N LEU A 286 7.92 2.86 2.36
CA LEU A 286 8.91 1.78 2.28
C LEU A 286 9.06 1.19 0.88
N ASN A 287 8.05 1.29 0.02
CA ASN A 287 8.10 0.74 -1.34
C ASN A 287 9.32 1.22 -2.14
N PHE A 288 9.67 2.52 -2.06
CA PHE A 288 10.89 3.05 -2.68
C PHE A 288 12.15 2.39 -2.14
N PHE A 289 12.30 2.32 -0.81
CA PHE A 289 13.50 1.79 -0.18
C PHE A 289 13.71 0.33 -0.55
N VAL A 290 12.63 -0.47 -0.60
CA VAL A 290 12.78 -1.86 -1.02
C VAL A 290 13.23 -1.93 -2.48
N VAL A 291 12.65 -1.15 -3.39
CA VAL A 291 13.08 -1.12 -4.81
C VAL A 291 14.54 -0.65 -4.93
N ALA A 292 14.95 0.39 -4.19
CA ALA A 292 16.31 0.90 -4.18
C ALA A 292 17.33 -0.12 -3.62
N LEU A 293 16.99 -0.83 -2.55
CA LEU A 293 17.88 -1.83 -1.95
C LEU A 293 18.00 -3.10 -2.79
N THR A 294 16.96 -3.43 -3.55
CA THR A 294 16.89 -4.72 -4.23
C THR A 294 17.17 -4.64 -5.74
N SER A 295 16.96 -3.50 -6.41
CA SER A 295 17.14 -3.36 -7.86
C SER A 295 18.43 -2.62 -8.21
N VAL A 296 19.41 -3.35 -8.76
CA VAL A 296 20.69 -2.77 -9.23
C VAL A 296 20.46 -1.78 -10.36
N ALA A 297 19.60 -2.12 -11.32
CA ALA A 297 19.27 -1.25 -12.45
C ALA A 297 18.59 0.05 -11.99
N PHE A 298 17.73 -0.03 -10.97
CA PHE A 298 17.11 1.15 -10.39
C PHE A 298 18.13 2.04 -9.70
N ARG A 299 19.06 1.47 -8.91
CA ARG A 299 20.13 2.25 -8.28
C ARG A 299 21.06 2.92 -9.27
N ALA A 300 21.41 2.24 -10.37
CA ALA A 300 22.23 2.84 -11.43
C ALA A 300 21.50 4.05 -12.03
N ALA A 301 20.24 3.89 -12.42
CA ALA A 301 19.44 4.99 -12.95
C ALA A 301 19.23 6.14 -11.94
N LEU A 302 19.03 5.82 -10.66
CA LEU A 302 18.91 6.81 -9.59
C LEU A 302 20.21 7.61 -9.45
N LYS A 303 21.37 6.94 -9.48
CA LYS A 303 22.69 7.60 -9.47
C LYS A 303 22.85 8.49 -10.69
N ASP A 304 22.58 7.99 -11.90
CA ASP A 304 22.76 8.77 -13.13
C ASP A 304 21.92 10.06 -13.15
N ILE A 305 20.74 10.05 -12.52
CA ILE A 305 19.82 11.18 -12.52
C ILE A 305 20.14 12.18 -11.39
N PHE A 306 20.39 11.70 -10.17
CA PHE A 306 20.51 12.57 -8.99
C PHE A 306 21.95 12.77 -8.51
N ILE A 307 22.84 11.85 -8.86
CA ILE A 307 24.26 11.87 -8.50
C ILE A 307 25.01 11.96 -9.83
N GLN A 308 24.84 13.06 -10.56
CA GLN A 308 25.68 13.35 -11.71
C GLN A 308 27.13 13.33 -11.22
N SER A 309 27.86 12.26 -11.51
CA SER A 309 29.32 12.32 -11.47
C SER A 309 29.72 13.25 -12.60
N SER A 310 30.15 14.45 -12.25
CA SER A 310 30.84 15.38 -13.13
C SER A 310 32.17 14.76 -13.59
N VAL A 311 32.13 13.70 -14.37
CA VAL A 311 33.27 13.25 -15.17
C VAL A 311 33.14 13.99 -16.50
N VAL A 312 33.61 15.23 -16.48
CA VAL A 312 34.05 15.91 -17.70
C VAL A 312 35.11 15.00 -18.30
N SER A 313 34.84 14.42 -19.48
CA SER A 313 35.86 13.70 -20.24
C SER A 313 37.01 14.68 -20.50
N PRO A 314 38.26 14.38 -20.12
CA PRO A 314 39.37 15.16 -20.61
C PRO A 314 39.47 14.87 -22.11
N PHE A 315 39.24 15.92 -22.90
CA PHE A 315 39.67 15.96 -24.28
C PHE A 315 41.19 15.78 -24.35
#